data_AF-A0A318U8Q3-F1
#
_entry.id   AF-A0A318U8Q3-F1
#
_cell.length_a   1.000
_cell.length_b   1.000
_cell.length_c   1.000
_cell.angle_alpha   90.00
_cell.angle_beta   90.00
_cell.angle_gamma   90.00
#
_symmetry.space_group_name_H-M   'P 1'
#
loop_
_entity.id
_entity.type
_entity.pdbx_description
1 polymer ?
#
loop_
_entity_poly.entity_id
_entity_poly.type
_entity_poly.pdbx_seq_one_letter_code
_entity_poly.pdbx_strand_id
1 'polypeptide(L)'
;MENPDEYLAAWNTQTDLEDQLETHTMYETSLENFNEYSSLYTQNSIEDEFQSSKTVYNKLDIYRNSLNTLQENLEREATAFFETQADQRIEDIKSEYDLTSEPDFNKETFLSSLEETDDYYKAFQKLYNQEKSKYLEIQNILQLHEQIKDLISKKNKVYSENTEIINNTSVLLEEVNGQLIEKLEADYESANRKYIVEYNVLVRQYLKTNVERFENSGDFHALCEEVLPSEIFSEINTLEREVIEKIDKYLKDINLKNKRLNNRKLQKLAVIIEEVASEVSSQRNDIRTIRNFLNSDDKKITGGHTVSLEDDSEGVFSSDWMNLFTENINKDLGLGLENSLFESEKGITNDLEKYPSLKEKLTEAFYRSGGLRSLKPSIEELLNPKSYYTVKFSIKTNQGKKNDGSTSQTYAAISLLCIAKLSLLNRQSKNSQVEAIRFMAIDEAEGLGSNFDMLYKIALANDYQILSLSISPNKIDAEKQNIYLLHNSLEDEKVNYEPVPIFGLTS
;
A
#
# COMPACT_ATOMS: atom_id res chain seq x y z
N MET A 1 -39.54 -13.29 -21.38
CA MET A 1 -40.53 -14.23 -21.93
C MET A 1 -41.36 -14.70 -20.74
N GLU A 2 -42.47 -14.02 -20.45
CA GLU A 2 -43.09 -14.08 -19.10
C GLU A 2 -44.46 -14.76 -19.01
N ASN A 3 -45.05 -15.27 -20.11
CA ASN A 3 -46.24 -16.11 -19.99
C ASN A 3 -46.46 -17.04 -21.20
N PRO A 4 -45.97 -18.29 -21.18
CA PRO A 4 -46.10 -19.24 -22.29
C PRO A 4 -47.55 -19.61 -22.63
N ASP A 5 -48.43 -19.60 -21.62
CA ASP A 5 -49.83 -20.03 -21.77
C ASP A 5 -50.69 -18.98 -22.49
N GLU A 6 -50.35 -17.69 -22.40
CA GLU A 6 -50.99 -16.64 -23.21
C GLU A 6 -50.65 -16.75 -24.70
N TYR A 7 -49.43 -17.17 -25.03
CA TYR A 7 -49.04 -17.42 -26.41
C TYR A 7 -49.73 -18.65 -27.00
N LEU A 8 -49.88 -19.72 -26.21
CA LEU A 8 -50.63 -20.90 -26.62
C LEU A 8 -52.13 -20.61 -26.76
N ALA A 9 -52.70 -19.75 -25.92
CA ALA A 9 -54.08 -19.30 -26.05
C ALA A 9 -54.30 -18.40 -27.28
N ALA A 10 -53.33 -17.52 -27.61
CA ALA A 10 -53.36 -16.70 -28.82
C ALA A 10 -53.18 -17.52 -30.11
N TRP A 11 -52.36 -18.58 -30.06
CA TRP A 11 -52.17 -19.47 -31.21
C TRP A 11 -53.42 -20.34 -31.45
N ASN A 12 -54.02 -20.87 -30.38
CA ASN A 12 -55.21 -21.72 -30.50
C ASN A 12 -56.51 -20.93 -30.78
N THR A 13 -56.47 -19.60 -30.82
CA THR A 13 -57.60 -18.73 -31.23
C THR A 13 -57.57 -18.36 -32.71
N GLN A 14 -56.60 -18.84 -33.51
CA GLN A 14 -56.66 -18.82 -34.98
C GLN A 14 -57.79 -19.75 -35.47
N THR A 15 -59.01 -19.22 -35.40
CA THR A 15 -60.13 -19.67 -36.21
C THR A 15 -59.94 -19.08 -37.61
N ASP A 16 -59.99 -19.98 -38.60
CA ASP A 16 -59.99 -19.76 -40.05
C ASP A 16 -58.71 -19.18 -40.69
N LEU A 17 -57.70 -20.07 -40.82
CA LEU A 17 -56.56 -19.87 -41.73
C LEU A 17 -56.99 -19.70 -43.19
N GLU A 18 -58.16 -20.25 -43.56
CA GLU A 18 -58.79 -20.08 -44.89
C GLU A 18 -59.18 -18.60 -45.12
N ASP A 19 -59.84 -17.94 -44.16
CA ASP A 19 -60.24 -16.53 -44.26
C ASP A 19 -59.05 -15.56 -44.30
N GLN A 20 -57.94 -15.90 -43.62
CA GLN A 20 -56.72 -15.10 -43.64
C GLN A 20 -55.92 -15.25 -44.93
N LEU A 21 -55.98 -16.42 -45.57
CA LEU A 21 -55.34 -16.63 -46.88
C LEU A 21 -56.14 -15.93 -47.97
N GLU A 22 -57.47 -16.02 -47.97
CA GLU A 22 -58.34 -15.35 -48.96
C GLU A 22 -58.24 -13.82 -48.94
N THR A 23 -57.88 -13.22 -47.80
CA THR A 23 -57.70 -11.77 -47.65
C THR A 23 -56.26 -11.27 -47.81
N HIS A 24 -55.28 -12.18 -47.96
CA HIS A 24 -53.89 -11.79 -48.15
C HIS A 24 -53.66 -11.27 -49.57
N THR A 25 -52.93 -10.16 -49.70
CA THR A 25 -52.60 -9.50 -50.99
C THR A 25 -51.89 -10.40 -52.01
N MET A 26 -51.47 -11.60 -51.63
CA MET A 26 -50.80 -12.58 -52.48
C MET A 26 -51.75 -13.66 -53.02
N TYR A 27 -52.99 -13.73 -52.53
CA TYR A 27 -53.97 -14.75 -52.93
C TYR A 27 -54.54 -14.49 -54.34
N GLU A 28 -54.65 -13.22 -54.73
CA GLU A 28 -55.07 -12.80 -56.08
C GLU A 28 -53.90 -12.74 -57.09
N THR A 29 -52.66 -12.98 -56.66
CA THR A 29 -51.49 -12.89 -57.53
C THR A 29 -51.48 -14.06 -58.52
N SER A 30 -51.49 -13.75 -59.82
CA SER A 30 -51.39 -14.78 -60.86
C SER A 30 -50.10 -15.58 -60.69
N LEU A 31 -50.14 -16.87 -61.04
CA LEU A 31 -48.96 -17.75 -60.99
C LEU A 31 -47.77 -17.18 -61.78
N GLU A 32 -48.06 -16.41 -62.83
CA GLU A 32 -47.07 -15.73 -63.66
C GLU A 32 -46.35 -14.60 -62.89
N ASN A 33 -47.10 -13.74 -62.18
CA ASN A 33 -46.52 -12.68 -61.34
C ASN A 33 -45.75 -13.25 -60.15
N PHE A 34 -46.22 -14.35 -59.55
CA PHE A 34 -45.48 -15.01 -58.47
C PHE A 34 -44.14 -15.57 -58.97
N ASN A 35 -44.13 -16.18 -60.15
CA ASN A 35 -42.90 -16.66 -60.78
C ASN A 35 -41.96 -15.52 -61.16
N GLU A 36 -42.48 -14.37 -61.59
CA GLU A 36 -41.68 -13.17 -61.86
C GLU A 36 -41.01 -12.63 -60.58
N TYR A 37 -41.76 -12.50 -59.48
CA TYR A 37 -41.19 -12.10 -58.19
C TYR A 37 -40.18 -13.11 -57.64
N SER A 38 -40.46 -14.41 -57.78
CA SER A 38 -39.52 -15.46 -57.41
C SER A 38 -38.25 -15.42 -58.25
N SER A 39 -38.37 -15.12 -59.56
CA SER A 39 -37.23 -14.96 -60.46
C SER A 39 -36.34 -13.76 -60.13
N LEU A 40 -36.94 -12.65 -59.69
CA LEU A 40 -36.21 -11.48 -59.20
C LEU A 40 -35.45 -11.78 -57.90
N TYR A 41 -36.04 -12.59 -57.01
CA TYR A 41 -35.40 -13.00 -55.76
C TYR A 41 -34.32 -14.09 -55.92
N THR A 42 -34.37 -14.87 -57.01
CA THR A 42 -33.38 -15.91 -57.33
C THR A 42 -32.23 -15.40 -58.23
N GLN A 43 -32.29 -14.14 -58.68
CA GLN A 43 -31.14 -13.50 -59.31
C GLN A 43 -30.08 -13.14 -58.24
N ASN A 44 -29.04 -13.97 -58.16
CA ASN A 44 -27.84 -13.72 -57.33
C ASN A 44 -27.20 -12.33 -57.56
N SER A 45 -27.52 -11.63 -58.66
CA SER A 45 -26.93 -10.33 -59.00
C SER A 45 -27.29 -9.22 -58.02
N ILE A 46 -28.48 -9.21 -57.41
CA ILE A 46 -28.86 -8.12 -56.51
C ILE A 46 -28.05 -8.16 -55.20
N GLU A 47 -27.84 -9.35 -54.64
CA GLU A 47 -27.02 -9.52 -53.44
C GLU A 47 -25.55 -9.23 -53.75
N ASP A 48 -25.02 -9.71 -54.88
CA ASP A 48 -23.64 -9.46 -55.29
C ASP A 48 -23.39 -7.96 -55.59
N GLU A 49 -24.35 -7.26 -56.21
CA GLU A 49 -24.31 -5.82 -56.46
C GLU A 49 -24.41 -5.01 -55.17
N PHE A 50 -25.24 -5.45 -54.21
CA PHE A 50 -25.33 -4.83 -52.89
C PHE A 50 -24.03 -4.99 -52.12
N GLN A 51 -23.44 -6.19 -52.07
CA GLN A 51 -22.16 -6.41 -51.39
C GLN A 51 -21.01 -5.64 -52.06
N SER A 52 -21.01 -5.56 -53.40
CA SER A 52 -20.04 -4.74 -54.15
C SER A 52 -20.18 -3.26 -53.82
N SER A 53 -21.41 -2.73 -53.83
CA SER A 53 -21.71 -1.33 -53.52
C SER A 53 -21.38 -1.00 -52.06
N LYS A 54 -21.69 -1.90 -51.13
CA LYS A 54 -21.34 -1.78 -49.71
C LYS A 54 -19.82 -1.74 -49.51
N THR A 55 -19.07 -2.55 -50.26
CA THR A 55 -17.61 -2.55 -50.21
C THR A 55 -17.02 -1.24 -50.73
N VAL A 56 -17.58 -0.69 -51.82
CA VAL A 56 -17.18 0.62 -52.36
C VAL A 56 -17.53 1.74 -51.40
N TYR A 57 -18.73 1.74 -50.82
CA TYR A 57 -19.16 2.70 -49.80
C TYR A 57 -18.23 2.68 -48.60
N ASN A 58 -17.92 1.50 -48.04
CA ASN A 58 -17.02 1.38 -46.90
C ASN A 58 -15.63 1.95 -47.20
N LYS A 59 -15.09 1.74 -48.41
CA LYS A 59 -13.81 2.33 -48.82
C LYS A 59 -13.88 3.85 -48.90
N LEU A 60 -14.96 4.40 -49.48
CA LEU A 60 -15.18 5.84 -49.55
C LEU A 60 -15.37 6.46 -48.17
N ASP A 61 -16.06 5.77 -47.26
CA ASP A 61 -16.30 6.24 -45.90
C ASP A 61 -15.01 6.24 -45.07
N ILE A 62 -14.16 5.22 -45.22
CA ILE A 62 -12.80 5.23 -44.66
C ILE A 62 -12.00 6.43 -45.19
N TYR A 63 -12.04 6.67 -46.51
CA TYR A 63 -11.32 7.80 -47.11
C TYR A 63 -11.86 9.15 -46.62
N ARG A 64 -13.18 9.30 -46.54
CA ARG A 64 -13.85 10.49 -46.00
C ARG A 64 -13.45 10.75 -44.55
N ASN A 65 -13.45 9.71 -43.72
CA ASN A 65 -13.02 9.82 -42.32
C ASN A 65 -11.55 10.21 -42.21
N SER A 66 -10.69 9.68 -43.09
CA SER A 66 -9.27 10.06 -43.12
C SER A 66 -9.09 11.54 -43.52
N LEU A 67 -9.87 12.04 -44.48
CA LEU A 67 -9.84 13.45 -44.88
C LEU A 67 -10.39 14.38 -43.81
N ASN A 68 -11.49 14.02 -43.16
CA ASN A 68 -12.03 14.78 -42.03
C ASN A 68 -11.01 14.85 -40.87
N THR A 69 -10.37 13.72 -40.56
CA THR A 69 -9.32 13.66 -39.54
C THR A 69 -8.13 14.54 -39.91
N LEU A 70 -7.71 14.53 -41.18
CA LEU A 70 -6.65 15.41 -41.68
C LEU A 70 -7.04 16.88 -41.56
N GLN A 71 -8.27 17.24 -41.93
CA GLN A 71 -8.79 18.60 -41.80
C GLN A 71 -8.80 19.06 -40.34
N GLU A 72 -9.36 18.27 -39.43
CA GLU A 72 -9.39 18.61 -37.99
C GLU A 72 -7.98 18.77 -37.40
N ASN A 73 -7.03 17.91 -37.82
CA ASN A 73 -5.63 18.02 -37.39
C ASN A 73 -4.98 19.32 -37.93
N LEU A 74 -5.22 19.67 -39.20
CA LEU A 74 -4.73 20.90 -39.81
C LEU A 74 -5.34 22.15 -39.16
N GLU A 75 -6.64 22.14 -38.84
CA GLU A 75 -7.31 23.23 -38.14
C GLU A 75 -6.77 23.42 -36.72
N ARG A 76 -6.57 22.32 -35.98
CA ARG A 76 -5.94 22.36 -34.65
C ARG A 76 -4.53 22.92 -34.70
N GLU A 77 -3.72 22.51 -35.68
CA GLU A 77 -2.36 23.03 -35.84
C GLU A 77 -2.32 24.49 -36.31
N ALA A 78 -3.25 24.91 -37.17
CA ALA A 78 -3.38 26.31 -37.57
C ALA A 78 -3.72 27.21 -36.37
N THR A 79 -4.55 26.74 -35.43
CA THR A 79 -4.81 27.48 -34.18
C THR A 79 -3.63 27.48 -33.20
N ALA A 80 -2.72 26.52 -33.31
CA ALA A 80 -1.52 26.39 -32.47
C ALA A 80 -0.24 26.88 -33.17
N PHE A 81 -0.39 27.63 -34.27
CA PHE A 81 0.73 28.11 -35.06
C PHE A 81 1.55 29.10 -34.24
N PHE A 82 2.87 28.89 -34.21
CA PHE A 82 3.80 29.69 -33.45
C PHE A 82 3.97 31.04 -34.13
N GLU A 83 3.39 32.08 -33.55
CA GLU A 83 3.70 33.46 -33.93
C GLU A 83 5.02 33.87 -33.27
N THR A 84 6.00 34.22 -34.09
CA THR A 84 7.27 34.77 -33.63
C THR A 84 7.05 36.17 -33.06
N GLN A 85 6.96 36.27 -31.74
CA GLN A 85 7.04 37.56 -31.05
C GLN A 85 8.49 37.85 -30.70
N ALA A 86 8.98 39.04 -31.07
CA ALA A 86 10.29 39.49 -30.64
C ALA A 86 10.30 39.65 -29.12
N ASP A 87 11.14 38.88 -28.42
CA ASP A 87 11.32 39.01 -26.97
C ASP A 87 12.29 40.16 -26.69
N GLN A 88 11.75 41.28 -26.18
CA GLN A 88 12.51 42.49 -25.87
C GLN A 88 13.76 42.21 -25.01
N ARG A 89 13.69 41.22 -24.11
CA ARG A 89 14.81 40.86 -23.21
C ARG A 89 16.02 40.31 -23.95
N ILE A 90 15.79 39.61 -25.06
CA ILE A 90 16.87 39.06 -25.90
C ILE A 90 17.51 40.15 -26.72
N GLU A 91 16.73 41.13 -27.20
CA GLU A 91 17.28 42.30 -27.89
C GLU A 91 18.11 43.17 -26.93
N ASP A 92 17.68 43.33 -25.68
CA ASP A 92 18.47 44.01 -24.65
C ASP A 92 19.81 43.29 -24.39
N ILE A 93 19.80 41.95 -24.34
CA ILE A 93 21.03 41.13 -24.21
C ILE A 93 21.94 41.29 -25.44
N LYS A 94 21.38 41.26 -26.66
CA LYS A 94 22.18 41.48 -27.87
C LYS A 94 22.88 42.82 -27.86
N SER A 95 22.20 43.87 -27.36
CA SER A 95 22.80 45.19 -27.18
C SER A 95 23.83 45.24 -26.06
N GLU A 96 23.65 44.49 -24.96
CA GLU A 96 24.60 44.45 -23.84
C GLU A 96 25.94 43.80 -24.24
N TYR A 97 25.92 42.85 -25.18
CA TYR A 97 27.10 42.11 -25.62
C TYR A 97 27.55 42.39 -27.06
N ASP A 98 26.97 43.37 -27.75
CA ASP A 98 27.30 43.74 -29.14
C ASP A 98 27.20 42.57 -30.14
N LEU A 99 26.15 41.74 -30.01
CA LEU A 99 25.95 40.56 -30.85
C LEU A 99 25.19 40.91 -32.12
N THR A 100 25.74 40.54 -33.28
CA THR A 100 25.05 40.63 -34.59
C THR A 100 24.37 39.30 -34.92
N SER A 101 23.10 39.33 -35.32
CA SER A 101 22.37 38.13 -35.78
C SER A 101 21.90 38.31 -37.21
N GLU A 102 22.30 37.40 -38.11
CA GLU A 102 21.63 37.24 -39.40
C GLU A 102 20.28 36.51 -39.21
N PRO A 103 19.26 36.76 -40.05
CA PRO A 103 18.02 36.01 -40.00
C PRO A 103 18.27 34.56 -40.42
N ASP A 104 18.22 33.66 -39.43
CA ASP A 104 18.54 32.23 -39.54
C ASP A 104 17.49 31.42 -40.34
N PHE A 105 16.39 32.05 -40.76
CA PHE A 105 15.33 31.40 -41.54
C PHE A 105 15.47 31.67 -43.04
N ASN A 106 15.96 30.67 -43.78
CA ASN A 106 15.94 30.70 -45.25
C ASN A 106 14.65 30.09 -45.80
N LYS A 107 13.75 30.96 -46.24
CA LYS A 107 12.45 30.59 -46.83
C LYS A 107 12.58 29.71 -48.08
N GLU A 108 13.57 29.96 -48.94
CA GLU A 108 13.75 29.20 -50.19
C GLU A 108 14.20 27.76 -49.90
N THR A 109 15.10 27.57 -48.94
CA THR A 109 15.53 26.24 -48.50
C THR A 109 14.39 25.48 -47.82
N PHE A 110 13.56 26.16 -47.02
CA PHE A 110 12.41 25.54 -46.37
C PHE A 110 11.37 25.06 -47.39
N LEU A 111 11.03 25.89 -48.39
CA LEU A 111 10.04 25.54 -49.41
C LEU A 111 10.53 24.44 -50.36
N SER A 112 11.78 24.51 -50.81
CA SER A 112 12.37 23.45 -51.66
C SER A 112 12.41 22.08 -50.96
N SER A 113 12.66 22.06 -49.65
CA SER A 113 12.66 20.82 -48.85
C SER A 113 11.27 20.15 -48.75
N LEU A 114 10.19 20.89 -49.02
CA LEU A 114 8.81 20.36 -49.01
C LEU A 114 8.40 19.78 -50.36
N GLU A 115 8.96 20.28 -51.46
CA GLU A 115 8.62 19.87 -52.83
C GLU A 115 9.16 18.47 -53.19
N GLU A 116 10.15 17.94 -52.46
CA GLU A 116 10.81 16.67 -52.74
C GLU A 116 10.22 15.43 -52.02
N THR A 117 9.04 15.54 -51.38
CA THR A 117 8.53 14.47 -50.48
C THR A 117 7.15 13.91 -50.85
N ASP A 118 6.99 12.58 -50.73
CA ASP A 118 5.73 11.86 -51.04
C ASP A 118 4.58 12.15 -50.04
N ASP A 119 4.91 12.61 -48.82
CA ASP A 119 3.94 12.96 -47.76
C ASP A 119 4.25 14.36 -47.22
N TYR A 120 3.64 15.35 -47.86
CA TYR A 120 3.79 16.77 -47.57
C TYR A 120 3.54 17.12 -46.10
N TYR A 121 2.50 16.53 -45.48
CA TYR A 121 2.11 16.88 -44.12
C TYR A 121 3.16 16.45 -43.10
N LYS A 122 3.65 15.22 -43.24
CA LYS A 122 4.68 14.68 -42.36
C LYS A 122 6.01 15.44 -42.50
N ALA A 123 6.38 15.84 -43.71
CA ALA A 123 7.57 16.64 -43.97
C ALA A 123 7.45 18.05 -43.36
N PHE A 124 6.30 18.70 -43.56
CA PHE A 124 6.00 20.01 -42.97
C PHE A 124 6.07 19.99 -41.45
N GLN A 125 5.43 19.02 -40.81
CA GLN A 125 5.38 18.93 -39.36
C GLN A 125 6.77 18.72 -38.74
N LYS A 126 7.63 17.94 -39.41
CA LYS A 126 9.03 17.73 -38.98
C LYS A 126 9.83 19.04 -39.03
N LEU A 127 9.80 19.75 -40.15
CA LEU A 127 10.54 21.00 -40.34
C LEU A 127 10.01 22.12 -39.43
N TYR A 128 8.69 22.24 -39.29
CA TYR A 128 8.05 23.19 -38.39
C TYR A 128 8.47 22.97 -36.93
N ASN A 129 8.48 21.72 -36.46
CA ASN A 129 8.91 21.41 -35.10
C ASN A 129 10.41 21.70 -34.86
N GLN A 130 11.26 21.50 -35.88
CA GLN A 130 12.68 21.87 -35.80
C GLN A 130 12.85 23.39 -35.64
N GLU A 131 12.17 24.19 -36.46
CA GLU A 131 12.23 25.65 -36.33
C GLU A 131 11.64 26.14 -35.00
N LYS A 132 10.50 25.58 -34.57
CA LYS A 132 9.91 25.87 -33.25
C LYS A 132 10.87 25.56 -32.09
N SER A 133 11.68 24.51 -32.21
CA SER A 133 12.64 24.14 -31.16
C SER A 133 13.77 25.16 -30.99
N LYS A 134 14.22 25.82 -32.06
CA LYS A 134 15.23 26.90 -31.98
C LYS A 134 14.73 28.07 -31.13
N TYR A 135 13.44 28.39 -31.19
CA TYR A 135 12.85 29.48 -30.39
C TYR A 135 12.64 29.11 -28.91
N LEU A 136 12.64 27.82 -28.54
CA LEU A 136 12.56 27.39 -27.14
C LEU A 136 13.90 27.58 -26.38
N GLU A 137 15.00 27.87 -27.06
CA GLU A 137 16.31 28.14 -26.45
C GLU A 137 16.41 29.52 -25.77
N ILE A 138 15.38 30.38 -25.90
CA ILE A 138 15.31 31.69 -25.25
C ILE A 138 15.53 31.58 -23.73
N GLN A 139 14.95 30.56 -23.08
CA GLN A 139 15.12 30.37 -21.64
C GLN A 139 16.57 30.01 -21.27
N ASN A 140 17.26 29.25 -22.12
CA ASN A 140 18.67 28.92 -21.91
C ASN A 140 19.56 30.16 -22.03
N ILE A 141 19.27 31.05 -23.00
CA ILE A 141 19.99 32.32 -23.17
C ILE A 141 19.78 33.22 -21.94
N LEU A 142 18.55 33.34 -21.45
CA LEU A 142 18.25 34.11 -20.24
C LEU A 142 18.98 33.53 -19.00
N GLN A 143 19.02 32.20 -18.87
CA GLN A 143 19.72 31.54 -17.77
C GLN A 143 21.25 31.75 -17.84
N LEU A 144 21.84 31.65 -19.04
CA LEU A 144 23.26 31.92 -19.26
C LEU A 144 23.59 33.39 -18.95
N HIS A 145 22.73 34.32 -19.32
CA HIS A 145 22.91 35.74 -19.02
C HIS A 145 22.93 36.00 -17.50
N GLU A 146 22.01 35.41 -16.73
CA GLU A 146 22.02 35.47 -15.26
C GLU A 146 23.30 34.88 -14.66
N GLN A 147 23.76 33.74 -15.18
CA GLN A 147 25.03 33.13 -14.75
C GLN A 147 26.24 34.04 -15.03
N ILE A 148 26.27 34.70 -16.18
CA ILE A 148 27.32 35.67 -16.51
C ILE A 148 27.27 36.85 -15.55
N LYS A 149 26.08 37.39 -15.24
CA LYS A 149 25.91 38.47 -14.26
C LYS A 149 26.39 38.07 -12.86
N ASP A 150 26.04 36.88 -12.40
CA ASP A 150 26.51 36.34 -11.12
C ASP A 150 28.03 36.14 -11.11
N LEU A 151 28.63 35.62 -12.18
CA LEU A 151 30.07 35.47 -12.31
C LEU A 151 30.79 36.83 -12.32
N ILE A 152 30.28 37.83 -13.03
CA ILE A 152 30.83 39.19 -13.02
C ILE A 152 30.73 39.79 -11.62
N SER A 153 29.61 39.60 -10.93
CA SER A 153 29.41 40.05 -9.54
C SER A 153 30.41 39.38 -8.59
N LYS A 154 30.55 38.05 -8.65
CA LYS A 154 31.53 37.28 -7.86
C LYS A 154 32.95 37.71 -8.16
N LYS A 155 33.28 37.89 -9.45
CA LYS A 155 34.56 38.44 -9.88
C LYS A 155 34.78 39.78 -9.19
N ASN A 156 33.89 40.75 -9.38
CA ASN A 156 34.02 42.09 -8.81
C ASN A 156 34.12 42.07 -7.28
N LYS A 157 33.39 41.18 -6.61
CA LYS A 157 33.50 40.95 -5.16
C LYS A 157 34.90 40.47 -4.76
N VAL A 158 35.43 39.44 -5.44
CA VAL A 158 36.81 38.96 -5.23
C VAL A 158 37.82 40.08 -5.48
N TYR A 159 37.65 40.89 -6.54
CA TYR A 159 38.51 42.05 -6.81
C TYR A 159 38.43 43.10 -5.70
N SER A 160 37.24 43.36 -5.15
CA SER A 160 37.04 44.34 -4.06
C SER A 160 37.56 43.86 -2.71
N GLU A 161 37.49 42.55 -2.43
CA GLU A 161 37.96 41.95 -1.18
C GLU A 161 39.48 41.73 -1.19
N ASN A 162 40.10 41.67 -2.36
CA ASN A 162 41.55 41.43 -2.55
C ASN A 162 42.27 42.64 -3.19
N THR A 163 41.87 43.86 -2.86
CA THR A 163 42.50 45.09 -3.39
C THR A 163 44.00 45.19 -3.13
N GLU A 164 44.51 44.57 -2.06
CA GLU A 164 45.95 44.52 -1.75
C GLU A 164 46.75 43.63 -2.72
N ILE A 165 46.15 42.57 -3.26
CA ILE A 165 46.85 41.63 -4.17
C ILE A 165 47.03 42.27 -5.56
N ILE A 166 46.06 43.08 -6.00
CA ILE A 166 46.06 43.73 -7.31
C ILE A 166 46.94 44.99 -7.32
N ASN A 167 47.01 45.74 -6.22
CA ASN A 167 47.95 46.87 -6.11
C ASN A 167 49.41 46.40 -5.96
N ASN A 168 49.64 45.20 -5.41
CA ASN A 168 50.98 44.63 -5.31
C ASN A 168 51.49 44.00 -6.61
N THR A 169 50.66 43.86 -7.66
CA THR A 169 51.15 43.37 -8.96
C THR A 169 51.98 44.40 -9.72
N SER A 170 51.98 45.67 -9.31
CA SER A 170 52.93 46.68 -9.81
C SER A 170 54.35 46.50 -9.26
N VAL A 171 54.60 45.59 -8.31
CA VAL A 171 55.94 45.36 -7.72
C VAL A 171 56.65 44.13 -8.31
N LEU A 172 55.99 43.29 -9.11
CA LEU A 172 56.61 42.09 -9.70
C LEU A 172 57.07 42.30 -11.15
N LEU A 173 57.82 43.38 -11.37
CA LEU A 173 58.82 43.46 -12.44
C LEU A 173 60.22 43.48 -11.82
N GLU A 174 60.43 42.74 -10.72
CA GLU A 174 61.79 42.34 -10.35
C GLU A 174 62.30 41.39 -11.44
N GLU A 175 63.35 41.79 -12.13
CA GLU A 175 64.03 40.97 -13.13
C GLU A 175 64.31 39.58 -12.54
N VAL A 176 63.69 38.56 -13.13
CA VAL A 176 63.87 37.16 -12.73
C VAL A 176 65.37 36.83 -12.80
N ASN A 177 66.03 36.72 -11.66
CA ASN A 177 67.43 36.35 -11.56
C ASN A 177 67.58 34.85 -11.24
N GLY A 178 68.72 34.25 -11.61
CA GLY A 178 68.97 32.81 -11.42
C GLY A 178 68.96 32.34 -9.95
N GLN A 179 69.24 33.22 -8.99
CA GLN A 179 69.23 32.89 -7.56
C GLN A 179 67.80 32.77 -7.00
N LEU A 180 66.84 33.53 -7.54
CA LEU A 180 65.42 33.42 -7.16
C LEU A 180 64.85 32.09 -7.66
N ILE A 181 65.23 31.67 -8.87
CA ILE A 181 64.83 30.37 -9.45
C ILE A 181 65.37 29.22 -8.60
N GLU A 182 66.67 29.22 -8.28
CA GLU A 182 67.27 28.17 -7.43
C GLU A 182 66.60 28.09 -6.05
N LYS A 183 66.23 29.23 -5.46
CA LYS A 183 65.54 29.25 -4.17
C LYS A 183 64.12 28.69 -4.26
N LEU A 184 63.37 29.07 -5.29
CA LEU A 184 62.01 28.55 -5.54
C LEU A 184 62.03 27.05 -5.84
N GLU A 185 63.05 26.57 -6.55
CA GLU A 185 63.24 25.15 -6.86
C GLU A 185 63.55 24.34 -5.60
N ALA A 186 64.42 24.87 -4.71
CA ALA A 186 64.71 24.27 -3.41
C ALA A 186 63.47 24.24 -2.49
N ASP A 187 62.68 25.32 -2.47
CA ASP A 187 61.44 25.40 -1.70
C ASP A 187 60.38 24.42 -2.23
N TYR A 188 60.25 24.29 -3.56
CA TYR A 188 59.39 23.31 -4.21
C TYR A 188 59.81 21.88 -3.86
N GLU A 189 61.09 21.53 -3.98
CA GLU A 189 61.58 20.19 -3.64
C GLU A 189 61.33 19.82 -2.17
N SER A 190 61.50 20.79 -1.26
CA SER A 190 61.25 20.63 0.16
C SER A 190 59.77 20.38 0.44
N ALA A 191 58.88 21.16 -0.18
CA ALA A 191 57.44 20.99 -0.07
C ALA A 191 56.96 19.66 -0.67
N ASN A 192 57.46 19.30 -1.85
CA ASN A 192 57.13 18.05 -2.54
C ASN A 192 57.56 16.82 -1.72
N ARG A 193 58.76 16.85 -1.13
CA ARG A 193 59.21 15.77 -0.23
C ARG A 193 58.31 15.61 0.98
N LYS A 194 57.86 16.71 1.60
CA LYS A 194 56.91 16.65 2.72
C LYS A 194 55.57 16.06 2.29
N TYR A 195 55.04 16.49 1.16
CA TYR A 195 53.79 15.97 0.60
C TYR A 195 53.85 14.46 0.34
N ILE A 196 54.88 13.99 -0.37
CA ILE A 196 55.08 12.55 -0.67
C ILE A 196 55.15 11.71 0.62
N VAL A 197 55.82 12.21 1.66
CA VAL A 197 55.92 11.51 2.95
C VAL A 197 54.53 11.36 3.60
N GLU A 198 53.74 12.43 3.68
CA GLU A 198 52.39 12.37 4.25
C GLU A 198 51.44 11.51 3.41
N TYR A 199 51.51 11.64 2.08
CA TYR A 199 50.74 10.82 1.15
C TYR A 199 51.03 9.32 1.30
N ASN A 200 52.30 8.93 1.42
CA ASN A 200 52.70 7.53 1.62
C ASN A 200 52.22 6.96 2.96
N VAL A 201 52.11 7.79 4.00
CA VAL A 201 51.52 7.35 5.28
C VAL A 201 50.05 6.99 5.10
N LEU A 202 49.29 7.81 4.35
CA LEU A 202 47.88 7.53 4.06
C LEU A 202 47.71 6.26 3.20
N VAL A 203 48.52 6.11 2.14
CA VAL A 203 48.52 4.91 1.29
C VAL A 203 48.71 3.65 2.13
N ARG A 204 49.73 3.61 3.00
CA ARG A 204 50.03 2.44 3.84
C ARG A 204 48.99 2.18 4.92
N GLN A 205 48.28 3.21 5.38
CA GLN A 205 47.26 3.07 6.43
C GLN A 205 45.93 2.53 5.90
N TYR A 206 45.51 2.98 4.71
CA TYR A 206 44.16 2.70 4.18
C TYR A 206 44.12 1.65 3.08
N LEU A 207 45.20 1.47 2.30
CA LEU A 207 45.28 0.41 1.28
C LEU A 207 45.92 -0.84 1.86
N LYS A 208 45.20 -1.97 1.82
CA LYS A 208 45.72 -3.30 2.22
C LYS A 208 46.29 -4.10 1.05
N THR A 209 45.92 -3.72 -0.17
CA THR A 209 46.32 -4.31 -1.46
C THR A 209 46.70 -3.19 -2.43
N ASN A 210 47.53 -3.47 -3.45
CA ASN A 210 47.98 -2.48 -4.46
C ASN A 210 48.83 -1.32 -3.93
N VAL A 211 49.37 -1.40 -2.71
CA VAL A 211 50.21 -0.36 -2.07
C VAL A 211 51.36 0.10 -2.98
N GLU A 212 52.05 -0.85 -3.62
CA GLU A 212 53.20 -0.59 -4.51
C GLU A 212 52.83 0.27 -5.74
N ARG A 213 51.57 0.28 -6.16
CA ARG A 213 51.09 1.09 -7.31
C ARG A 213 50.98 2.57 -6.95
N PHE A 214 50.65 2.87 -5.70
CA PHE A 214 50.38 4.22 -5.24
C PHE A 214 51.57 4.83 -4.48
N GLU A 215 52.47 4.02 -3.93
CA GLU A 215 53.62 4.52 -3.18
C GLU A 215 54.52 5.45 -4.02
N ASN A 216 54.83 6.64 -3.49
CA ASN A 216 55.59 7.71 -4.13
C ASN A 216 54.97 8.33 -5.39
N SER A 217 53.74 7.96 -5.77
CA SER A 217 53.07 8.54 -6.94
C SER A 217 52.68 10.01 -6.74
N GLY A 218 52.28 10.38 -5.52
CA GLY A 218 51.73 11.71 -5.24
C GLY A 218 50.40 12.00 -5.94
N ASP A 219 49.72 10.97 -6.46
CA ASP A 219 48.45 11.11 -7.18
C ASP A 219 47.26 10.93 -6.22
N PHE A 220 46.87 12.03 -5.58
CA PHE A 220 45.74 12.06 -4.64
C PHE A 220 44.42 11.60 -5.27
N HIS A 221 44.18 11.92 -6.54
CA HIS A 221 42.95 11.58 -7.22
C HIS A 221 42.80 10.05 -7.36
N ALA A 222 43.84 9.39 -7.86
CA ALA A 222 43.84 7.95 -8.03
C ALA A 222 43.76 7.20 -6.67
N LEU A 223 44.37 7.75 -5.60
CA LEU A 223 44.23 7.20 -4.26
C LEU A 223 42.79 7.27 -3.75
N CYS A 224 42.11 8.40 -3.98
CA CYS A 224 40.73 8.56 -3.55
C CYS A 224 39.75 7.66 -4.31
N GLU A 225 39.96 7.41 -5.61
CA GLU A 225 39.16 6.44 -6.39
C GLU A 225 39.25 5.01 -5.82
N GLU A 226 40.43 4.60 -5.36
CA GLU A 226 40.64 3.24 -4.85
C GLU A 226 40.11 3.08 -3.40
N VAL A 227 40.17 4.14 -2.59
CA VAL A 227 39.78 4.10 -1.17
C VAL A 227 38.30 4.42 -0.95
N LEU A 228 37.71 5.30 -1.75
CA LEU A 228 36.32 5.76 -1.57
C LEU A 228 35.34 4.99 -2.49
N PRO A 229 34.09 4.78 -2.06
CA PRO A 229 33.05 4.23 -2.91
C PRO A 229 32.86 5.04 -4.20
N SER A 230 32.66 4.34 -5.33
CA SER A 230 32.47 4.92 -6.67
C SER A 230 31.35 5.97 -6.75
N GLU A 231 30.35 5.87 -5.88
CA GLU A 231 29.23 6.79 -5.76
C GLU A 231 29.63 8.17 -5.23
N ILE A 232 30.74 8.27 -4.50
CA ILE A 232 31.28 9.54 -4.01
C ILE A 232 32.14 10.20 -5.09
N PHE A 233 32.85 9.40 -5.90
CA PHE A 233 33.91 9.88 -6.79
C PHE A 233 33.53 10.00 -8.28
N SER A 234 32.45 9.34 -8.74
CA SER A 234 32.02 9.30 -10.15
C SER A 234 31.70 10.66 -10.80
N GLU A 235 31.59 11.74 -10.02
CA GLU A 235 31.28 13.09 -10.51
C GLU A 235 32.40 14.13 -10.23
N ILE A 236 33.62 13.71 -9.89
CA ILE A 236 34.67 14.64 -9.44
C ILE A 236 35.74 14.81 -10.52
N ASN A 237 35.63 15.88 -11.31
CA ASN A 237 36.71 16.35 -12.19
C ASN A 237 37.42 17.61 -11.64
N THR A 238 37.25 17.94 -10.36
CA THR A 238 37.69 19.25 -9.82
C THR A 238 38.25 19.18 -8.40
N LEU A 239 39.35 19.93 -8.21
CA LEU A 239 40.17 20.26 -7.03
C LEU A 239 39.92 19.56 -5.68
N GLU A 240 41.02 19.19 -5.02
CA GLU A 240 41.12 18.53 -3.70
C GLU A 240 40.23 19.12 -2.58
N ARG A 241 39.91 20.42 -2.63
CA ARG A 241 39.05 21.10 -1.64
C ARG A 241 37.55 20.80 -1.81
N GLU A 242 37.10 20.56 -3.04
CA GLU A 242 35.68 20.24 -3.33
C GLU A 242 35.32 18.81 -2.89
N VAL A 243 36.31 17.92 -2.81
CA VAL A 243 36.13 16.53 -2.35
C VAL A 243 35.64 16.51 -0.89
N ILE A 244 36.21 17.34 -0.01
CA ILE A 244 35.84 17.40 1.40
C ILE A 244 34.40 17.92 1.57
N GLU A 245 34.03 18.97 0.83
CA GLU A 245 32.68 19.53 0.86
C GLU A 245 31.64 18.53 0.33
N LYS A 246 31.96 17.78 -0.73
CA LYS A 246 31.10 16.70 -1.24
C LYS A 246 30.96 15.57 -0.23
N ILE A 247 32.04 15.12 0.42
CA ILE A 247 31.99 14.08 1.46
C ILE A 247 31.11 14.53 2.63
N ASP A 248 31.27 15.77 3.12
CA ASP A 248 30.42 16.31 4.19
C ASP A 248 28.94 16.33 3.79
N LYS A 249 28.64 16.78 2.57
CA LYS A 249 27.28 16.75 2.02
C LYS A 249 26.72 15.33 1.95
N TYR A 250 27.49 14.36 1.45
CA TYR A 250 27.08 12.96 1.37
C TYR A 250 26.83 12.34 2.75
N LEU A 251 27.69 12.61 3.74
CA LEU A 251 27.51 12.13 5.11
C LEU A 251 26.25 12.74 5.74
N LYS A 252 25.99 14.03 5.53
CA LYS A 252 24.75 14.70 5.94
C LYS A 252 23.53 14.06 5.28
N ASP A 253 23.57 13.81 3.98
CA ASP A 253 22.48 13.17 3.25
C ASP A 253 22.23 11.73 3.72
N ILE A 254 23.29 10.95 3.98
CA ILE A 254 23.18 9.59 4.54
C ILE A 254 22.53 9.64 5.92
N ASN A 255 22.98 10.53 6.80
CA ASN A 255 22.40 10.70 8.13
C ASN A 255 20.93 11.10 8.06
N LEU A 256 20.58 12.02 7.16
CA LEU A 256 19.20 12.47 6.97
C LEU A 256 18.32 11.34 6.40
N LYS A 257 18.82 10.55 5.44
CA LYS A 257 18.15 9.35 4.93
C LYS A 257 17.95 8.29 6.03
N ASN A 258 18.97 8.04 6.85
CA ASN A 258 18.88 7.11 7.98
C ASN A 258 17.85 7.55 9.01
N LYS A 259 17.80 8.85 9.34
CA LYS A 259 16.79 9.42 10.24
C LYS A 259 15.38 9.27 9.67
N ARG A 260 15.17 9.56 8.39
CA ARG A 260 13.89 9.32 7.69
C ARG A 260 13.48 7.85 7.71
N LEU A 261 14.42 6.93 7.43
CA LEU A 261 14.18 5.50 7.49
C LEU A 261 13.80 5.06 8.90
N ASN A 262 14.48 5.60 9.91
CA ASN A 262 14.20 5.32 11.31
C ASN A 262 12.78 5.76 11.71
N ASN A 263 12.39 6.98 11.34
CA ASN A 263 11.03 7.48 11.58
C ASN A 263 9.96 6.58 10.94
N ARG A 264 10.17 6.14 9.70
CA ARG A 264 9.25 5.18 9.04
C ARG A 264 9.18 3.84 9.75
N LYS A 265 10.29 3.34 10.30
CA LYS A 265 10.31 2.11 11.11
C LYS A 265 9.50 2.28 12.40
N LEU A 266 9.64 3.42 13.09
CA LEU A 266 8.90 3.72 14.31
C LEU A 266 7.39 3.90 14.06
N GLN A 267 7.01 4.55 12.95
CA GLN A 267 5.60 4.63 12.53
C GLN A 267 4.97 3.25 12.34
N LYS A 268 5.66 2.37 11.60
CA LYS A 268 5.17 0.99 11.42
C LYS A 268 5.05 0.25 12.75
N LEU A 269 5.99 0.46 13.66
CA LEU A 269 5.96 -0.15 14.99
C LEU A 269 4.80 0.37 15.84
N ALA A 270 4.46 1.66 15.74
CA ALA A 270 3.27 2.24 16.37
C ALA A 270 1.98 1.62 15.84
N VAL A 271 1.84 1.45 14.51
CA VAL A 271 0.67 0.78 13.91
C VAL A 271 0.52 -0.65 14.43
N ILE A 272 1.61 -1.43 14.46
CA ILE A 272 1.57 -2.82 14.98
C ILE A 272 1.13 -2.83 16.45
N ILE A 273 1.65 -1.91 17.27
CA ILE A 273 1.28 -1.83 18.68
C ILE A 273 -0.19 -1.41 18.85
N GLU A 274 -0.69 -0.49 18.03
CA GLU A 274 -2.09 -0.08 18.03
C GLU A 274 -3.01 -1.24 17.66
N GLU A 275 -2.64 -2.07 16.69
CA GLU A 275 -3.36 -3.31 16.35
C GLU A 275 -3.41 -4.27 17.55
N VAL A 276 -2.28 -4.47 18.24
CA VAL A 276 -2.24 -5.30 19.46
C VAL A 276 -3.12 -4.70 20.56
N ALA A 277 -3.07 -3.39 20.78
CA ALA A 277 -3.90 -2.70 21.77
C ALA A 277 -5.40 -2.84 21.47
N SER A 278 -5.78 -2.72 20.19
CA SER A 278 -7.14 -2.90 19.72
C SER A 278 -7.64 -4.33 19.95
N GLU A 279 -6.80 -5.32 19.65
CA GLU A 279 -7.13 -6.73 19.88
C GLU A 279 -7.27 -7.05 21.37
N VAL A 280 -6.39 -6.50 22.24
CA VAL A 280 -6.52 -6.62 23.70
C VAL A 280 -7.85 -6.02 24.18
N SER A 281 -8.21 -4.84 23.68
CA SER A 281 -9.47 -4.16 24.01
C SER A 281 -10.69 -4.98 23.58
N SER A 282 -10.65 -5.53 22.36
CA SER A 282 -11.68 -6.42 21.82
C SER A 282 -11.87 -7.66 22.69
N GLN A 283 -10.78 -8.35 23.03
CA GLN A 283 -10.81 -9.56 23.87
C GLN A 283 -11.30 -9.26 25.30
N ARG A 284 -10.93 -8.12 25.88
CA ARG A 284 -11.49 -7.68 27.19
C ARG A 284 -12.98 -7.37 27.10
N ASN A 285 -13.44 -6.80 25.99
CA ASN A 285 -14.87 -6.58 25.76
C ASN A 285 -15.64 -7.90 25.61
N ASP A 286 -15.06 -8.92 24.97
CA ASP A 286 -15.61 -10.27 24.91
C ASP A 286 -15.72 -10.90 26.31
N ILE A 287 -14.67 -10.78 27.14
CA ILE A 287 -14.69 -11.22 28.54
C ILE A 287 -15.80 -10.53 29.33
N ARG A 288 -15.95 -9.21 29.20
CA ARG A 288 -17.02 -8.45 29.83
C ARG A 288 -18.40 -8.91 29.36
N THR A 289 -18.54 -9.22 28.07
CA THR A 289 -19.80 -9.70 27.50
C THR A 289 -20.17 -11.07 28.05
N ILE A 290 -19.21 -12.00 28.12
CA ILE A 290 -19.41 -13.31 28.77
C ILE A 290 -19.76 -13.14 30.25
N ARG A 291 -19.03 -12.27 30.97
CA ARG A 291 -19.31 -11.98 32.38
C ARG A 291 -20.75 -11.49 32.59
N ASN A 292 -21.22 -10.57 31.76
CA ASN A 292 -22.58 -10.05 31.82
C ASN A 292 -23.63 -11.13 31.53
N PHE A 293 -23.34 -12.02 30.58
CA PHE A 293 -24.21 -13.17 30.29
C PHE A 293 -24.31 -14.10 31.52
N LEU A 294 -23.18 -14.44 32.15
CA LEU A 294 -23.12 -15.35 33.29
C LEU A 294 -23.77 -14.79 34.57
N ASN A 295 -23.77 -13.47 34.76
CA ASN A 295 -24.33 -12.81 35.94
C ASN A 295 -25.85 -12.61 35.93
N SER A 296 -26.56 -13.09 34.90
CA SER A 296 -28.02 -12.95 34.81
C SER A 296 -28.75 -13.88 35.79
N ASP A 297 -29.87 -13.42 36.36
CA ASP A 297 -30.58 -14.11 37.45
C ASP A 297 -31.12 -15.49 37.06
N ASP A 298 -31.38 -15.71 35.77
CA ASP A 298 -31.86 -16.97 35.21
C ASP A 298 -30.75 -18.01 34.97
N LYS A 299 -29.50 -17.69 35.33
CA LYS A 299 -28.31 -18.55 35.18
C LYS A 299 -27.77 -19.06 36.52
N LYS A 300 -28.58 -19.00 37.59
CA LYS A 300 -28.22 -19.51 38.92
C LYS A 300 -28.21 -21.04 38.94
N ILE A 301 -27.07 -21.59 39.33
CA ILE A 301 -26.85 -23.03 39.52
C ILE A 301 -27.53 -23.49 40.82
N THR A 302 -27.91 -24.76 40.89
CA THR A 302 -28.47 -25.41 42.09
C THR A 302 -27.70 -25.05 43.37
N GLY A 303 -28.43 -24.74 44.43
CA GLY A 303 -27.86 -24.22 45.69
C GLY A 303 -27.69 -22.70 45.70
N GLY A 304 -28.11 -22.00 44.64
CA GLY A 304 -28.01 -20.54 44.45
C GLY A 304 -26.64 -20.06 43.95
N HIS A 305 -25.79 -21.01 43.53
CA HIS A 305 -24.43 -20.73 43.12
C HIS A 305 -24.42 -19.96 41.79
N THR A 306 -23.39 -19.14 41.60
CA THR A 306 -23.22 -18.32 40.40
C THR A 306 -21.86 -18.58 39.78
N VAL A 307 -21.75 -18.38 38.48
CA VAL A 307 -20.49 -18.53 37.76
C VAL A 307 -19.86 -17.15 37.60
N SER A 308 -18.58 -17.03 37.94
CA SER A 308 -17.83 -15.78 37.86
C SER A 308 -16.69 -15.91 36.87
N LEU A 309 -16.60 -14.93 35.96
CA LEU A 309 -15.48 -14.74 35.06
C LEU A 309 -14.75 -13.45 35.43
N GLU A 310 -13.58 -13.56 36.04
CA GLU A 310 -12.78 -12.41 36.49
C GLU A 310 -11.64 -12.14 35.50
N ASP A 311 -11.37 -10.86 35.29
CA ASP A 311 -10.22 -10.36 34.54
C ASP A 311 -9.19 -9.93 35.59
N ASP A 312 -8.08 -10.65 35.64
CA ASP A 312 -7.02 -10.44 36.60
C ASP A 312 -5.80 -9.80 35.91
N SER A 313 -5.27 -8.77 36.56
CA SER A 313 -4.10 -8.02 36.13
C SER A 313 -2.82 -8.44 36.85
N GLU A 314 -2.89 -9.36 37.83
CA GLU A 314 -1.70 -9.81 38.56
C GLU A 314 -0.72 -10.57 37.67
N GLY A 315 0.53 -10.07 37.60
CA GLY A 315 1.61 -10.71 36.85
C GLY A 315 1.56 -10.52 35.34
N VAL A 316 0.71 -9.61 34.86
CA VAL A 316 0.44 -9.38 33.45
C VAL A 316 1.02 -8.03 32.99
N PHE A 317 1.34 -7.87 31.70
CA PHE A 317 1.78 -6.56 31.18
C PHE A 317 0.62 -5.56 31.23
N SER A 318 0.89 -4.32 31.65
CA SER A 318 -0.07 -3.23 31.43
C SER A 318 -0.21 -2.98 29.94
N SER A 319 -1.43 -2.68 29.47
CA SER A 319 -1.67 -2.24 28.08
C SER A 319 -1.42 -0.73 27.89
N ASP A 320 -1.29 0.03 28.98
CA ASP A 320 -1.25 1.50 28.95
C ASP A 320 -0.04 2.04 28.20
N TRP A 321 1.08 1.29 28.21
CA TRP A 321 2.30 1.67 27.51
C TRP A 321 2.09 1.74 25.99
N MET A 322 1.18 0.94 25.44
CA MET A 322 0.91 0.92 24.00
C MET A 322 0.30 2.24 23.53
N ASN A 323 -0.67 2.74 24.29
CA ASN A 323 -1.32 4.02 24.02
C ASN A 323 -0.31 5.17 24.19
N LEU A 324 0.44 5.15 25.30
CA LEU A 324 1.45 6.17 25.57
C LEU A 324 2.54 6.18 24.50
N PHE A 325 3.00 5.01 24.04
CA PHE A 325 3.96 4.89 22.95
C PHE A 325 3.42 5.50 21.66
N THR A 326 2.21 5.12 21.27
CA THR A 326 1.57 5.57 20.02
C THR A 326 1.33 7.08 20.03
N GLU A 327 0.85 7.63 21.14
CA GLU A 327 0.69 9.07 21.35
C GLU A 327 2.02 9.82 21.25
N ASN A 328 3.08 9.30 21.89
CA ASN A 328 4.40 9.91 21.84
C ASN A 328 5.00 9.89 20.44
N ILE A 329 4.87 8.79 19.69
CA ILE A 329 5.32 8.70 18.31
C ILE A 329 4.55 9.68 17.40
N ASN A 330 3.23 9.73 17.54
CA ASN A 330 2.40 10.64 16.74
C ASN A 330 2.71 12.11 17.06
N LYS A 331 2.99 12.44 18.33
CA LYS A 331 3.40 13.78 18.74
C LYS A 331 4.78 14.15 18.20
N ASP A 332 5.77 13.26 18.35
CA ASP A 332 7.13 13.48 17.89
C ASP A 332 7.19 13.67 16.36
N LEU A 333 6.33 12.96 15.62
CA LEU A 333 6.30 13.01 14.15
C LEU A 333 5.36 14.10 13.59
N GLY A 334 4.26 14.39 14.29
CA GLY A 334 3.32 15.45 13.92
C GLY A 334 3.93 16.85 14.00
N LEU A 335 4.95 17.04 14.84
CA LEU A 335 5.76 18.25 14.91
C LEU A 335 6.81 18.39 13.79
N GLY A 336 6.99 17.36 12.92
CA GLY A 336 8.06 17.29 11.93
C GLY A 336 7.62 17.20 10.47
N LEU A 337 6.39 17.62 10.13
CA LEU A 337 5.85 17.56 8.76
C LEU A 337 6.11 18.81 7.91
N GLU A 338 6.50 19.93 8.51
CA GLU A 338 7.02 21.07 7.77
C GLU A 338 8.55 21.06 7.86
N ASN A 339 9.24 21.55 6.83
CA ASN A 339 10.70 21.58 6.69
C ASN A 339 11.43 22.46 7.73
N SER A 340 10.91 22.56 8.95
CA SER A 340 11.40 23.32 10.08
C SER A 340 11.71 22.36 11.24
N LEU A 341 12.84 22.59 11.92
CA LEU A 341 13.28 21.90 13.14
C LEU A 341 13.86 20.47 12.98
N PHE A 342 14.96 20.34 12.25
CA PHE A 342 15.90 19.23 12.49
C PHE A 342 16.75 19.40 13.77
N GLU A 343 16.41 20.29 14.70
CA GLU A 343 17.25 20.60 15.87
C GLU A 343 16.59 20.45 17.25
N SER A 344 15.27 20.24 17.40
CA SER A 344 14.71 20.03 18.75
C SER A 344 14.64 18.55 19.15
N GLU A 345 15.76 18.10 19.69
CA GLU A 345 16.07 16.83 20.33
C GLU A 345 15.22 16.50 21.58
N LYS A 346 13.89 16.38 21.51
CA LYS A 346 13.10 15.95 22.69
C LYS A 346 11.96 15.02 22.31
N GLY A 347 12.19 13.72 22.44
CA GLY A 347 11.17 12.71 22.15
C GLY A 347 11.70 11.27 22.24
N ILE A 348 10.78 10.31 22.37
CA ILE A 348 11.10 8.87 22.40
C ILE A 348 11.75 8.40 21.08
N THR A 349 11.49 9.12 19.98
CA THR A 349 12.07 8.86 18.65
C THR A 349 13.60 8.95 18.61
N ASN A 350 14.19 10.00 19.20
CA ASN A 350 15.65 10.19 19.28
C ASN A 350 16.30 9.15 20.20
N ASP A 351 15.63 8.85 21.31
CA ASP A 351 16.09 7.83 22.24
C ASP A 351 16.16 6.43 21.60
N LEU A 352 15.22 6.11 20.73
CA LEU A 352 15.16 4.85 20.00
C LEU A 352 16.07 4.80 18.77
N GLU A 353 16.60 5.93 18.31
CA GLU A 353 17.52 6.01 17.15
C GLU A 353 18.84 5.27 17.40
N LYS A 354 19.29 5.25 18.65
CA LYS A 354 20.55 4.60 19.07
C LYS A 354 20.55 3.09 18.90
N TYR A 355 19.38 2.48 18.79
CA TYR A 355 19.23 1.05 18.66
C TYR A 355 19.15 0.66 17.17
N PRO A 356 19.99 -0.24 16.66
CA PRO A 356 19.99 -0.59 15.24
C PRO A 356 18.81 -1.50 14.87
N SER A 357 18.43 -2.44 15.74
CA SER A 357 17.42 -3.45 15.43
C SER A 357 16.00 -3.03 15.82
N LEU A 358 14.99 -3.49 15.07
CA LEU A 358 13.58 -3.29 15.44
C LEU A 358 13.24 -3.96 16.77
N LYS A 359 13.91 -5.08 17.05
CA LYS A 359 13.75 -5.88 18.26
C LYS A 359 14.08 -5.07 19.51
N GLU A 360 15.27 -4.49 19.54
CA GLU A 360 15.72 -3.63 20.64
C GLU A 360 14.84 -2.38 20.77
N LYS A 361 14.41 -1.79 19.64
CA LYS A 361 13.49 -0.63 19.66
C LYS A 361 12.18 -0.96 20.33
N LEU A 362 11.60 -2.12 20.06
CA LEU A 362 10.33 -2.53 20.67
C LEU A 362 10.48 -2.73 22.19
N THR A 363 11.54 -3.42 22.62
CA THR A 363 11.80 -3.64 24.04
C THR A 363 12.05 -2.33 24.78
N GLU A 364 12.83 -1.42 24.20
CA GLU A 364 13.09 -0.11 24.79
C GLU A 364 11.86 0.80 24.76
N ALA A 365 11.03 0.71 23.71
CA ALA A 365 9.74 1.39 23.65
C ALA A 365 8.82 0.97 24.80
N PHE A 366 8.75 -0.33 25.10
CA PHE A 366 8.03 -0.85 26.26
C PHE A 366 8.51 -0.22 27.57
N TYR A 367 9.82 -0.24 27.86
CA TYR A 367 10.35 0.31 29.11
C TYR A 367 10.19 1.83 29.22
N ARG A 368 10.36 2.56 28.12
CA ARG A 368 10.25 4.02 28.11
C ARG A 368 8.81 4.50 28.19
N SER A 369 7.85 3.64 27.82
CA SER A 369 6.42 3.96 27.83
C SER A 369 5.69 3.41 29.06
N GLY A 370 6.42 3.06 30.14
CA GLY A 370 5.82 2.65 31.42
C GLY A 370 5.92 1.17 31.75
N GLY A 371 6.55 0.36 30.90
CA GLY A 371 6.85 -1.05 31.17
C GLY A 371 7.92 -1.24 32.24
N LEU A 372 7.73 -2.24 33.11
CA LEU A 372 8.69 -2.57 34.17
C LEU A 372 9.93 -3.28 33.61
N ARG A 373 11.12 -2.75 33.92
CA ARG A 373 12.42 -3.34 33.51
C ARG A 373 12.70 -4.73 34.11
N SER A 374 12.03 -5.08 35.21
CA SER A 374 12.17 -6.39 35.85
C SER A 374 11.58 -7.54 35.03
N LEU A 375 10.61 -7.25 34.14
CA LEU A 375 9.85 -8.28 33.43
C LEU A 375 10.62 -8.90 32.25
N LYS A 376 11.60 -8.19 31.68
CA LYS A 376 12.43 -8.64 30.54
C LYS A 376 11.65 -9.44 29.48
N PRO A 377 10.59 -8.87 28.89
CA PRO A 377 9.72 -9.60 27.99
C PRO A 377 10.43 -9.94 26.67
N SER A 378 10.07 -11.09 26.11
CA SER A 378 10.34 -11.42 24.71
C SER A 378 9.45 -10.61 23.78
N ILE A 379 9.78 -10.58 22.49
CA ILE A 379 9.01 -9.83 21.49
C ILE A 379 7.69 -10.53 21.21
N GLU A 380 7.73 -11.86 21.16
CA GLU A 380 6.56 -12.70 20.99
C GLU A 380 5.53 -12.45 22.10
N GLU A 381 6.00 -12.22 23.34
CA GLU A 381 5.16 -11.86 24.47
C GLU A 381 4.56 -10.46 24.34
N LEU A 382 5.35 -9.45 23.94
CA LEU A 382 4.86 -8.08 23.76
C LEU A 382 3.83 -7.96 22.62
N LEU A 383 3.97 -8.78 21.57
CA LEU A 383 3.07 -8.78 20.42
C LEU A 383 1.88 -9.74 20.57
N ASN A 384 1.83 -10.52 21.65
CA ASN A 384 0.71 -11.42 21.92
C ASN A 384 -0.34 -10.72 22.81
N PRO A 385 -1.57 -10.48 22.31
CA PRO A 385 -2.64 -9.85 23.09
C PRO A 385 -2.95 -10.58 24.41
N LYS A 386 -2.79 -11.91 24.43
CA LYS A 386 -3.06 -12.74 25.61
C LYS A 386 -2.07 -12.51 26.76
N SER A 387 -0.95 -11.84 26.50
CA SER A 387 0.02 -11.46 27.52
C SER A 387 -0.44 -10.25 28.35
N TYR A 388 -1.59 -9.64 28.03
CA TYR A 388 -2.09 -8.40 28.63
C TYR A 388 -3.34 -8.58 29.51
N TYR A 389 -3.85 -9.80 29.63
CA TYR A 389 -4.91 -10.12 30.60
C TYR A 389 -4.85 -11.59 31.03
N THR A 390 -5.38 -11.89 32.22
CA THR A 390 -5.60 -13.27 32.67
C THR A 390 -7.08 -13.47 32.99
N VAL A 391 -7.64 -14.58 32.52
CA VAL A 391 -9.07 -14.89 32.76
C VAL A 391 -9.19 -15.98 33.80
N LYS A 392 -9.85 -15.69 34.92
CA LYS A 392 -10.14 -16.65 36.00
C LYS A 392 -11.61 -17.04 35.98
N PHE A 393 -11.87 -18.31 35.72
CA PHE A 393 -13.22 -18.90 35.77
C PHE A 393 -13.42 -19.63 37.10
N SER A 394 -14.51 -19.32 37.82
CA SER A 394 -14.79 -19.95 39.12
C SER A 394 -16.29 -20.01 39.44
N ILE A 395 -16.67 -20.97 40.28
CA ILE A 395 -18.01 -21.04 40.86
C ILE A 395 -17.99 -20.31 42.20
N LYS A 396 -18.99 -19.45 42.43
CA LYS A 396 -19.20 -18.71 43.67
C LYS A 396 -20.48 -19.17 44.34
N THR A 397 -20.42 -19.31 45.67
CA THR A 397 -21.59 -19.52 46.52
C THR A 397 -22.45 -18.26 46.59
N ASN A 398 -23.64 -18.37 47.19
CA ASN A 398 -24.58 -17.24 47.38
C ASN A 398 -23.98 -16.13 48.26
N GLN A 399 -22.93 -16.43 49.02
CA GLN A 399 -22.17 -15.48 49.83
C GLN A 399 -20.94 -14.90 49.09
N GLY A 400 -20.77 -15.22 47.80
CA GLY A 400 -19.68 -14.73 46.95
C GLY A 400 -18.33 -15.46 47.12
N LYS A 401 -18.25 -16.48 47.99
CA LYS A 401 -17.01 -17.25 48.19
C LYS A 401 -16.80 -18.29 47.09
N LYS A 402 -15.55 -18.48 46.68
CA LYS A 402 -15.13 -19.52 45.73
C LYS A 402 -15.50 -20.91 46.26
N ASN A 403 -16.02 -21.76 45.38
CA ASN A 403 -16.38 -23.14 45.63
C ASN A 403 -15.91 -23.99 44.44
N ASP A 404 -15.42 -25.20 44.70
CA ASP A 404 -15.04 -26.13 43.65
C ASP A 404 -16.26 -26.83 43.03
N GLY A 405 -17.41 -26.78 43.71
CA GLY A 405 -18.70 -27.30 43.23
C GLY A 405 -18.79 -28.83 43.25
N SER A 406 -20.02 -29.35 43.19
CA SER A 406 -20.25 -30.77 42.89
C SER A 406 -20.05 -31.05 41.40
N THR A 407 -19.95 -32.32 41.01
CA THR A 407 -19.87 -32.75 39.60
C THR A 407 -20.97 -32.12 38.74
N SER A 408 -22.21 -32.09 39.24
CA SER A 408 -23.35 -31.50 38.53
C SER A 408 -23.29 -29.97 38.43
N GLN A 409 -22.74 -29.29 39.44
CA GLN A 409 -22.53 -27.84 39.41
C GLN A 409 -21.39 -27.45 38.44
N THR A 410 -20.31 -28.22 38.42
CA THR A 410 -19.19 -28.04 37.50
C THR A 410 -19.63 -28.24 36.05
N TYR A 411 -20.42 -29.27 35.78
CA TYR A 411 -20.99 -29.51 34.46
C TYR A 411 -21.87 -28.34 33.99
N ALA A 412 -22.76 -27.86 34.86
CA ALA A 412 -23.61 -26.71 34.57
C ALA A 412 -22.78 -25.44 34.31
N ALA A 413 -21.74 -25.18 35.11
CA ALA A 413 -20.86 -24.04 34.93
C ALA A 413 -20.11 -24.08 33.59
N ILE A 414 -19.55 -25.23 33.20
CA ILE A 414 -18.88 -25.41 31.91
C ILE A 414 -19.86 -25.22 30.75
N SER A 415 -21.06 -25.80 30.85
CA SER A 415 -22.11 -25.65 29.85
C SER A 415 -22.49 -24.19 29.64
N LEU A 416 -22.67 -23.43 30.73
CA LEU A 416 -22.93 -21.99 30.69
C LEU A 416 -21.80 -21.22 29.99
N LEU A 417 -20.54 -21.56 30.27
CA LEU A 417 -19.38 -20.95 29.61
C LEU A 417 -19.36 -21.23 28.10
N CYS A 418 -19.68 -22.46 27.69
CA CYS A 418 -19.77 -22.84 26.27
C CYS A 418 -20.88 -22.06 25.55
N ILE A 419 -22.07 -21.96 26.14
CA ILE A 419 -23.19 -21.18 25.58
C ILE A 419 -22.80 -19.70 25.46
N ALA A 420 -22.19 -19.14 26.50
CA ALA A 420 -21.73 -17.75 26.50
C ALA A 420 -20.70 -17.50 25.39
N LYS A 421 -19.73 -18.42 25.22
CA LYS A 421 -18.72 -18.34 24.15
C LYS A 421 -19.36 -18.41 22.76
N LEU A 422 -20.27 -19.35 22.53
CA LEU A 422 -20.98 -19.49 21.25
C LEU A 422 -21.84 -18.25 20.94
N SER A 423 -22.41 -17.60 21.97
CA SER A 423 -23.17 -16.35 21.80
C SER A 423 -22.32 -15.21 21.24
N LEU A 424 -21.01 -15.19 21.50
CA LEU A 424 -20.09 -14.20 20.91
C LEU A 424 -19.85 -14.43 19.42
N LEU A 425 -19.67 -15.70 19.01
CA LEU A 425 -19.38 -16.04 17.61
C LEU A 425 -20.51 -15.62 16.67
N ASN A 426 -21.77 -15.71 17.11
CA ASN A 426 -22.92 -15.29 16.32
C ASN A 426 -23.01 -13.77 16.09
N ARG A 427 -22.29 -12.95 16.87
CA ARG A 427 -22.28 -11.49 16.70
C ARG A 427 -21.26 -11.00 15.67
N GLN A 428 -20.24 -11.80 15.35
CA GLN A 428 -19.19 -11.42 14.42
C GLN A 428 -19.63 -11.50 12.94
N SER A 429 -20.66 -12.29 12.61
CA SER A 429 -21.18 -12.42 11.24
C SER A 429 -22.27 -11.39 10.92
N LYS A 430 -21.87 -10.14 10.65
CA LYS A 430 -22.81 -9.05 10.29
C LYS A 430 -23.60 -9.27 8.98
N ASN A 431 -23.18 -10.20 8.11
CA ASN A 431 -23.75 -10.36 6.76
C ASN A 431 -24.47 -11.70 6.51
N SER A 432 -24.54 -12.59 7.50
CA SER A 432 -25.42 -13.74 7.47
C SER A 432 -25.61 -14.20 8.90
N GLN A 433 -26.84 -14.24 9.41
CA GLN A 433 -27.13 -15.15 10.51
C GLN A 433 -26.82 -16.54 9.96
N VAL A 434 -25.66 -17.09 10.31
CA VAL A 434 -25.42 -18.50 10.05
C VAL A 434 -26.34 -19.22 11.01
N GLU A 435 -27.53 -19.58 10.52
CA GLU A 435 -28.46 -20.50 11.19
C GLU A 435 -27.83 -21.89 11.21
N ALA A 436 -26.77 -22.04 11.99
CA ALA A 436 -26.17 -23.32 12.28
C ALA A 436 -27.00 -24.02 13.36
N ILE A 437 -27.30 -25.29 13.14
CA ILE A 437 -27.95 -26.14 14.13
C ILE A 437 -27.01 -26.27 15.34
N ARG A 438 -27.51 -25.97 16.55
CA ARG A 438 -26.72 -25.99 17.78
C ARG A 438 -27.14 -27.15 18.65
N PHE A 439 -26.19 -28.03 18.99
CA PHE A 439 -26.42 -29.14 19.88
C PHE A 439 -25.69 -28.94 21.22
N MET A 440 -26.37 -29.25 22.31
CA MET A 440 -25.80 -29.41 23.64
C MET A 440 -25.86 -30.89 24.01
N ALA A 441 -24.72 -31.56 23.96
CA ALA A 441 -24.61 -32.97 24.34
C ALA A 441 -24.45 -33.08 25.86
N ILE A 442 -25.41 -33.73 26.51
CA ILE A 442 -25.44 -33.96 27.96
C ILE A 442 -25.35 -35.45 28.25
N ASP A 443 -24.22 -35.87 28.79
CA ASP A 443 -24.05 -37.22 29.31
C ASP A 443 -24.62 -37.31 30.73
N GLU A 444 -25.33 -38.40 31.05
CA GLU A 444 -26.00 -38.65 32.32
C GLU A 444 -26.92 -37.52 32.83
N ALA A 445 -27.96 -37.18 32.05
CA ALA A 445 -28.90 -36.09 32.39
C ALA A 445 -29.62 -36.26 33.75
N GLU A 446 -29.72 -37.48 34.29
CA GLU A 446 -30.33 -37.76 35.59
C GLU A 446 -29.51 -37.16 36.75
N GLY A 447 -28.17 -37.16 36.65
CA GLY A 447 -27.27 -36.64 37.69
C GLY A 447 -27.29 -35.12 37.85
N LEU A 448 -27.94 -34.41 36.92
CA LEU A 448 -27.98 -32.94 36.89
C LEU A 448 -29.14 -32.32 37.70
N GLY A 449 -30.22 -33.07 37.96
CA GLY A 449 -31.37 -32.59 38.73
C GLY A 449 -31.89 -31.22 38.26
N SER A 450 -32.06 -30.25 39.17
CA SER A 450 -32.53 -28.90 38.83
C SER A 450 -31.60 -28.08 37.94
N ASN A 451 -30.32 -28.47 37.80
CA ASN A 451 -29.43 -27.85 36.82
C ASN A 451 -29.85 -28.17 35.38
N PHE A 452 -30.44 -29.35 35.15
CA PHE A 452 -30.95 -29.71 33.83
C PHE A 452 -32.10 -28.79 33.42
N ASP A 453 -33.04 -28.49 34.33
CA ASP A 453 -34.14 -27.56 34.06
C ASP A 453 -33.63 -26.16 33.67
N MET A 454 -32.57 -25.69 34.34
CA MET A 454 -31.91 -24.43 34.02
C MET A 454 -31.30 -24.48 32.61
N LEU A 455 -30.50 -25.51 32.30
CA LEU A 455 -29.88 -25.68 30.99
C LEU A 455 -30.92 -25.82 29.88
N TYR A 456 -32.01 -26.54 30.13
CA TYR A 456 -33.14 -26.69 29.21
C TYR A 456 -33.78 -25.34 28.87
N LYS A 457 -34.06 -24.50 29.88
CA LYS A 457 -34.61 -23.14 29.66
C LYS A 457 -33.66 -22.26 28.87
N ILE A 458 -32.36 -22.35 29.15
CA ILE A 458 -31.34 -21.58 28.44
C ILE A 458 -31.21 -22.06 26.99
N ALA A 459 -31.24 -23.37 26.77
CA ALA A 459 -31.20 -23.97 25.45
C ALA A 459 -32.40 -23.50 24.61
N LEU A 460 -33.62 -23.56 25.17
CA LEU A 460 -34.83 -23.05 24.53
C LEU A 460 -34.71 -21.56 24.18
N ALA A 461 -34.19 -20.74 25.09
CA ALA A 461 -34.04 -19.30 24.87
C ALA A 461 -32.96 -18.92 23.84
N ASN A 462 -32.01 -19.82 23.56
CA ASN A 462 -30.88 -19.55 22.67
C ASN A 462 -30.86 -20.46 21.41
N ASP A 463 -31.97 -21.14 21.15
CA ASP A 463 -32.18 -22.06 20.02
C ASP A 463 -31.14 -23.18 19.95
N TYR A 464 -30.99 -23.91 21.07
CA TYR A 464 -30.18 -25.13 21.16
C TYR A 464 -31.08 -26.36 21.25
N GLN A 465 -30.69 -27.40 20.51
CA GLN A 465 -31.19 -28.75 20.71
C GLN A 465 -30.35 -29.45 21.79
N ILE A 466 -30.98 -30.16 22.70
CA ILE A 466 -30.29 -30.97 23.70
C ILE A 466 -30.31 -32.42 23.24
N LEU A 467 -29.12 -33.03 23.19
CA LEU A 467 -28.96 -34.46 23.02
C LEU A 467 -28.50 -35.03 24.35
N SER A 468 -29.33 -35.82 25.01
CA SER A 468 -29.00 -36.42 26.30
C SER A 468 -29.01 -37.93 26.27
N LEU A 469 -28.04 -38.54 26.94
CA LEU A 469 -28.02 -39.98 27.26
C LEU A 469 -28.31 -40.17 28.74
N SER A 470 -29.19 -41.10 29.07
CA SER A 470 -29.59 -41.37 30.44
C SER A 470 -30.12 -42.80 30.59
N ILE A 471 -29.83 -43.43 31.74
CA ILE A 471 -30.35 -44.76 32.08
C ILE A 471 -31.87 -44.72 32.26
N SER A 472 -32.37 -43.62 32.85
CA SER A 472 -33.81 -43.35 32.97
C SER A 472 -34.14 -41.97 32.37
N PRO A 473 -35.30 -41.81 31.69
CA PRO A 473 -35.66 -40.54 31.09
C PRO A 473 -35.96 -39.49 32.18
N ASN A 474 -35.24 -38.36 32.14
CA ASN A 474 -35.43 -37.26 33.07
C ASN A 474 -36.62 -36.38 32.65
N LYS A 475 -37.69 -36.34 33.45
CA LYS A 475 -38.94 -35.56 33.23
C LYS A 475 -39.49 -35.66 31.80
N ILE A 476 -40.24 -36.72 31.54
CA ILE A 476 -40.89 -37.00 30.25
C ILE A 476 -41.91 -35.90 29.89
N ASP A 477 -41.67 -35.20 28.76
CA ASP A 477 -42.63 -34.30 28.11
C ASP A 477 -42.79 -34.72 26.64
N ALA A 478 -43.85 -35.49 26.36
CA ALA A 478 -44.07 -36.14 25.06
C ALA A 478 -44.26 -35.16 23.90
N GLU A 479 -44.59 -33.88 24.16
CA GLU A 479 -44.75 -32.87 23.11
C GLU A 479 -43.43 -32.18 22.73
N LYS A 480 -42.40 -32.28 23.60
CA LYS A 480 -41.15 -31.52 23.46
C LYS A 480 -39.89 -32.38 23.40
N GLN A 481 -40.03 -33.70 23.56
CA GLN A 481 -38.91 -34.63 23.64
C GLN A 481 -39.10 -35.78 22.65
N ASN A 482 -38.02 -36.12 21.94
CA ASN A 482 -37.92 -37.37 21.21
C ASN A 482 -37.06 -38.32 22.05
N ILE A 483 -37.60 -39.45 22.47
CA ILE A 483 -36.93 -40.43 23.35
C ILE A 483 -36.75 -41.73 22.58
N TYR A 484 -35.50 -42.18 22.50
CA TYR A 484 -35.11 -43.44 21.86
C TYR A 484 -34.47 -44.37 22.89
N LEU A 485 -34.88 -45.64 22.90
CA LEU A 485 -34.28 -46.69 23.70
C LEU A 485 -33.17 -47.37 22.91
N LEU A 486 -31.98 -47.40 23.49
CA LEU A 486 -30.84 -48.15 22.99
C LEU A 486 -30.72 -49.46 23.78
N HIS A 487 -30.59 -50.58 23.08
CA HIS A 487 -30.35 -51.88 23.71
C HIS A 487 -29.29 -52.67 22.94
N ASN A 488 -28.42 -53.35 23.69
CA ASN A 488 -27.34 -54.14 23.11
C ASN A 488 -27.91 -55.29 22.26
N SER A 489 -27.20 -55.65 21.20
CA SER A 489 -27.49 -56.84 20.43
C SER A 489 -27.29 -58.09 21.28
N LEU A 490 -28.21 -59.06 21.16
CA LEU A 490 -28.06 -60.37 21.79
C LEU A 490 -27.01 -61.22 21.07
N GLU A 491 -26.65 -60.86 19.84
CA GLU A 491 -25.72 -61.60 18.98
C GLU A 491 -24.28 -61.04 19.03
N ASP A 492 -24.11 -59.73 19.26
CA ASP A 492 -22.81 -59.08 19.40
C ASP A 492 -22.88 -57.94 20.43
N GLU A 493 -22.22 -58.12 21.57
CA GLU A 493 -22.19 -57.12 22.66
C GLU A 493 -21.55 -55.78 22.25
N LYS A 494 -20.86 -55.70 21.11
CA LYS A 494 -20.27 -54.46 20.59
C LYS A 494 -21.22 -53.63 19.71
N VAL A 495 -22.40 -54.15 19.40
CA VAL A 495 -23.35 -53.52 18.47
C VAL A 495 -24.70 -53.38 19.17
N ASN A 496 -25.33 -52.20 19.03
CA ASN A 496 -26.70 -51.98 19.49
C ASN A 496 -27.68 -52.41 18.39
N TYR A 497 -28.85 -52.90 18.79
CA TYR A 497 -29.99 -52.97 17.86
C TYR A 497 -30.43 -51.56 17.45
N GLU A 498 -31.24 -51.49 16.39
CA GLU A 498 -31.80 -50.23 15.90
C GLU A 498 -32.55 -49.50 17.04
N PRO A 499 -32.31 -48.20 17.26
CA PRO A 499 -32.93 -47.46 18.37
C PRO A 499 -34.45 -47.47 18.29
N VAL A 500 -35.12 -47.86 19.37
CA VAL A 500 -36.60 -47.95 19.41
C VAL A 500 -37.19 -46.64 19.94
N PRO A 501 -38.03 -45.91 19.19
CA PRO A 501 -38.67 -44.70 19.69
C PRO A 501 -39.73 -45.01 20.76
N ILE A 502 -39.65 -44.34 21.91
CA ILE A 502 -40.68 -44.38 22.97
C ILE A 502 -41.69 -43.23 22.75
N PHE A 503 -41.17 -42.02 22.45
CA PHE A 503 -41.94 -40.86 22.03
C PHE A 503 -41.21 -40.19 20.87
N GLY A 504 -41.95 -39.85 19.81
CA GLY A 504 -41.44 -39.10 18.67
C GLY A 504 -42.54 -38.87 17.65
N LEU A 505 -42.44 -37.77 16.89
CA LEU A 505 -43.27 -37.57 15.70
C LEU A 505 -42.96 -38.72 14.73
N THR A 506 -43.80 -39.74 14.77
CA THR A 506 -43.91 -40.71 13.68
C THR A 506 -44.38 -39.91 12.48
N SER A 507 -43.59 -39.95 11.41
CA SER A 507 -43.88 -39.30 10.14
C SER A 507 -45.20 -39.77 9.58
#